data_AF-A0AAW7E450-F1
#
_entry.id   AF-A0AAW7E450-F1
#
_cell.length_a   1.000
_cell.length_b   1.000
_cell.length_c   1.000
_cell.angle_alpha   90.00
_cell.angle_beta   90.00
_cell.angle_gamma   90.00
#
_symmetry.space_group_name_H-M   'P 1'
#
loop_
_entity.id
_entity.type
_entity.pdbx_description
1 polymer ?
#
loop_
_entity_poly.entity_id
_entity_poly.type
_entity_poly.pdbx_seq_one_letter_code
_entity_poly.pdbx_strand_id
1 'polypeptide(L)'
;MNIKFLVSVFIGIFFSCLGLSKLANFYFDISSDYLTATATFFAAFVALYLYSDWRDQFKTELFERLKDRLHVLFNNVTIEYDNLYFMVVALNSDLPDRNELIMQNNKYQYAIDALLTELDFYEKILNKYKPQNITVHTNPRSTKDFLTQSLYDLSPKYEIGGYAMYVNSIKQELLSNRIINKITGEKILINNDIQNIILKLINNKPKGQ
;
A
#
# COMPACT_ATOMS: atom_id res chain seq x y z
N MET A 1 7.71 -25.86 6.28
CA MET A 1 8.90 -26.67 5.89
C MET A 1 8.71 -28.10 6.33
N ASN A 2 8.79 -29.05 5.40
CA ASN A 2 8.71 -30.46 5.71
C ASN A 2 10.02 -30.96 6.34
N ILE A 3 9.93 -31.57 7.52
CA ILE A 3 11.08 -32.11 8.25
C ILE A 3 11.90 -33.08 7.39
N LYS A 4 11.24 -33.85 6.51
CA LYS A 4 11.90 -34.80 5.61
C LYS A 4 12.80 -34.09 4.60
N PHE A 5 12.36 -32.94 4.08
CA PHE A 5 13.16 -32.13 3.15
C PHE A 5 14.38 -31.53 3.84
N LEU A 6 14.20 -30.97 5.04
CA LEU A 6 15.30 -30.37 5.80
C LEU A 6 16.37 -31.41 6.19
N VAL A 7 15.94 -32.61 6.61
CA VAL A 7 16.85 -33.73 6.88
C VAL A 7 17.59 -34.16 5.61
N SER A 8 16.90 -34.22 4.46
CA SER A 8 17.54 -34.56 3.18
C SER A 8 18.61 -33.54 2.77
N VAL A 9 18.33 -32.24 2.92
CA VAL A 9 19.30 -31.16 2.64
C VAL A 9 20.49 -31.24 3.60
N PHE A 10 20.25 -31.46 4.89
CA PHE A 10 21.32 -31.63 5.89
C PHE A 10 22.26 -32.78 5.49
N ILE A 11 21.70 -33.95 5.16
CA ILE A 11 22.47 -35.11 4.73
C ILE A 11 23.29 -34.80 3.48
N GLY A 12 22.71 -34.10 2.50
CA GLY A 12 23.40 -33.68 1.28
C GLY A 12 24.59 -32.75 1.56
N ILE A 13 24.39 -31.72 2.40
CA ILE A 13 25.46 -30.78 2.81
C ILE A 13 26.55 -31.50 3.60
N PHE A 14 26.17 -32.44 4.48
CA PHE A 14 27.13 -33.22 5.26
C PHE A 14 28.05 -34.06 4.37
N PHE A 15 27.48 -34.82 3.44
CA PHE A 15 28.27 -35.67 2.55
C PHE A 15 29.12 -34.86 1.57
N SER A 16 28.65 -33.70 1.10
CA SER A 16 29.46 -32.82 0.25
C SER A 16 30.65 -32.23 1.01
N CYS A 17 30.47 -31.77 2.24
CA CYS A 17 31.55 -31.27 3.09
C CYS A 17 32.55 -32.38 3.46
N LEU A 18 32.07 -33.58 3.75
CA LEU A 18 32.92 -34.74 4.03
C LEU A 18 33.75 -35.14 2.80
N GLY A 19 33.15 -35.18 1.62
CA GLY A 19 33.84 -35.46 0.37
C GLY A 19 34.93 -34.42 0.05
N LEU A 20 34.61 -33.13 0.17
CA LEU A 20 35.57 -32.04 -0.02
C LEU A 20 36.72 -32.08 0.99
N SER A 21 36.43 -32.39 2.26
CA SER A 21 37.46 -32.54 3.29
C SER A 21 38.42 -33.69 2.99
N LYS A 22 37.89 -34.85 2.57
CA LYS A 22 38.73 -35.98 2.16
C LYS A 22 39.59 -35.67 0.94
N LEU A 23 39.06 -34.95 -0.05
CA LEU A 23 39.82 -34.50 -1.22
C LEU A 23 40.91 -33.50 -0.83
N ALA A 24 40.60 -32.51 0.01
CA ALA A 24 41.56 -31.52 0.47
C ALA A 24 42.72 -32.15 1.24
N ASN A 25 42.42 -33.12 2.10
CA ASN A 25 43.44 -33.86 2.83
C ASN A 25 44.31 -34.71 1.90
N PHE A 26 43.74 -35.30 0.83
CA PHE A 26 44.49 -36.14 -0.10
C PHE A 26 45.42 -35.34 -1.02
N TYR A 27 44.97 -34.19 -1.55
CA TYR A 27 45.73 -33.41 -2.53
C TYR A 27 46.64 -32.34 -1.91
N PHE A 28 46.25 -31.79 -0.76
CA PHE A 28 46.93 -30.62 -0.17
C PHE A 28 47.46 -30.89 1.24
N ASP A 29 47.23 -32.08 1.81
CA ASP A 29 47.61 -32.45 3.18
C ASP A 29 47.05 -31.49 4.26
N ILE A 30 45.88 -30.90 3.97
CA ILE A 30 45.19 -29.98 4.86
C ILE A 30 44.14 -30.76 5.68
N SER A 31 44.32 -30.79 7.00
CA SER A 31 43.29 -31.28 7.93
C SER A 31 42.18 -30.24 8.07
N SER A 32 41.02 -30.47 7.44
CA SER A 32 39.86 -29.58 7.56
C SER A 32 38.78 -30.13 8.49
N ASP A 33 38.18 -29.24 9.29
CA ASP A 33 37.03 -29.57 10.13
C ASP A 33 35.73 -29.50 9.30
N TYR A 34 35.35 -30.63 8.74
CA TYR A 34 34.14 -30.75 7.92
C TYR A 34 32.84 -30.62 8.74
N LEU A 35 32.86 -30.87 10.05
CA LEU A 35 31.67 -30.76 10.91
C LEU A 35 31.29 -29.29 11.09
N THR A 36 32.27 -28.43 11.39
CA THR A 36 32.04 -26.98 11.50
C THR A 36 31.60 -26.37 10.16
N ALA A 37 32.20 -26.81 9.04
CA ALA A 37 31.78 -26.37 7.71
C ALA A 37 30.33 -26.80 7.40
N THR A 38 29.96 -28.06 7.69
CA THR A 38 28.60 -28.56 7.52
C THR A 38 27.61 -27.75 8.34
N ALA A 39 27.90 -27.50 9.62
CA ALA A 39 27.04 -26.73 10.51
C ALA A 39 26.82 -25.30 9.99
N THR A 40 27.87 -24.67 9.48
CA THR A 40 27.81 -23.31 8.91
C THR A 40 26.96 -23.26 7.64
N PHE A 41 27.18 -24.17 6.69
CA PHE A 41 26.37 -24.23 5.46
C PHE A 41 24.90 -24.55 5.76
N PHE A 42 24.65 -25.45 6.70
CA PHE A 42 23.30 -25.78 7.10
C PHE A 42 22.60 -24.59 7.78
N ALA A 43 23.28 -23.89 8.68
CA ALA A 43 22.77 -22.67 9.30
C ALA A 43 22.48 -21.58 8.25
N ALA A 44 23.38 -21.37 7.28
CA ALA A 44 23.19 -20.42 6.19
C ALA A 44 21.98 -20.81 5.32
N PHE A 45 21.80 -22.09 5.01
CA PHE A 45 20.63 -22.60 4.29
C PHE A 45 19.33 -22.32 5.06
N VAL A 46 19.29 -22.65 6.36
CA VAL A 46 18.12 -22.38 7.22
C VAL A 46 17.82 -20.88 7.27
N ALA A 47 18.84 -20.03 7.42
CA ALA A 47 18.69 -18.58 7.41
C ALA A 47 18.11 -18.06 6.08
N LEU A 48 18.61 -18.55 4.94
CA LEU A 48 18.08 -18.19 3.62
C LEU A 48 16.62 -18.61 3.45
N TYR A 49 16.28 -19.82 3.91
CA TYR A 49 14.92 -20.33 3.86
C TYR A 49 13.98 -19.47 4.71
N LEU A 50 14.33 -19.21 5.97
CA LEU A 50 13.55 -18.36 6.87
C LEU A 50 13.41 -16.93 6.32
N TYR A 51 14.47 -16.38 5.73
CA TYR A 51 14.41 -15.06 5.09
C TYR A 51 13.42 -15.02 3.93
N SER A 52 13.35 -16.07 3.11
CA SER A 52 12.37 -16.13 2.01
C SER A 52 10.92 -16.14 2.50
N ASP A 53 10.62 -16.94 3.53
CA ASP A 53 9.27 -17.01 4.12
C ASP A 53 8.90 -15.69 4.80
N TRP A 54 9.83 -15.11 5.58
CA TRP A 54 9.64 -13.80 6.18
C TRP A 54 9.39 -12.72 5.14
N ARG A 55 10.15 -12.71 4.04
CA ARG A 55 9.99 -11.74 2.95
C ARG A 55 8.61 -11.83 2.30
N ASP A 56 8.05 -13.02 2.16
CA ASP A 56 6.71 -13.21 1.59
C ASP A 56 5.61 -12.80 2.57
N GLN A 57 5.76 -13.11 3.86
CA GLN A 57 4.87 -12.61 4.91
C GLN A 57 4.86 -11.08 4.96
N PHE A 58 6.04 -10.46 4.89
CA PHE A 58 6.21 -9.01 4.89
C PHE A 58 5.45 -8.33 3.74
N LYS A 59 5.41 -8.93 2.54
CA LYS A 59 4.65 -8.38 1.40
C LYS A 59 3.15 -8.34 1.70
N THR A 60 2.60 -9.43 2.24
CA THR A 60 1.18 -9.50 2.59
C THR A 60 0.84 -8.46 3.65
N GLU A 61 1.63 -8.40 4.72
CA GLU A 61 1.45 -7.43 5.80
C GLU A 61 1.54 -5.98 5.30
N LEU A 62 2.44 -5.70 4.35
CA LEU A 62 2.56 -4.39 3.75
C LEU A 62 1.27 -3.96 3.04
N PHE A 63 0.63 -4.85 2.28
CA PHE A 63 -0.64 -4.57 1.62
C PHE A 63 -1.81 -4.47 2.62
N GLU A 64 -1.81 -5.26 3.69
CA GLU A 64 -2.83 -5.16 4.75
C GLU A 64 -2.77 -3.80 5.44
N ARG A 65 -1.57 -3.37 5.88
CA ARG A 65 -1.37 -2.04 6.48
C ARG A 65 -1.76 -0.92 5.53
N LEU A 66 -1.43 -1.07 4.24
CA LEU A 66 -1.80 -0.09 3.22
C LEU A 66 -3.32 0.00 3.04
N LYS A 67 -4.02 -1.14 3.02
CA LYS A 67 -5.49 -1.20 2.92
C LYS A 67 -6.14 -0.40 4.04
N ASP A 68 -5.71 -0.65 5.27
CA ASP A 68 -6.28 -0.02 6.46
C ASP A 68 -6.01 1.49 6.48
N ARG A 69 -4.78 1.90 6.11
CA ARG A 69 -4.43 3.33 5.99
C ARG A 69 -5.24 4.04 4.92
N LEU A 70 -5.31 3.49 3.71
CA LEU A 70 -6.09 4.10 2.64
C LEU A 70 -7.58 4.17 3.01
N HIS A 71 -8.13 3.14 3.66
CA HIS A 71 -9.51 3.17 4.13
C HIS A 71 -9.77 4.35 5.08
N VAL A 72 -8.90 4.55 6.06
CA VAL A 72 -8.98 5.68 7.00
C VAL A 72 -8.86 7.02 6.26
N LEU A 73 -7.89 7.15 5.37
CA LEU A 73 -7.66 8.39 4.62
C LEU A 73 -8.84 8.74 3.69
N PHE A 74 -9.40 7.76 3.00
CA PHE A 74 -10.62 7.95 2.22
C PHE A 74 -11.80 8.40 3.10
N ASN A 75 -11.98 7.79 4.27
CA ASN A 75 -13.03 8.22 5.20
C ASN A 75 -12.81 9.65 5.68
N ASN A 76 -11.57 10.04 5.98
CA ASN A 76 -11.26 11.40 6.38
C ASN A 76 -11.60 12.41 5.28
N VAL A 77 -11.26 12.11 4.02
CA VAL A 77 -11.65 12.96 2.88
C VAL A 77 -13.17 13.08 2.76
N THR A 78 -13.91 11.97 2.91
CA THR A 78 -15.38 11.96 2.92
C THR A 78 -15.93 12.84 4.05
N ILE A 79 -15.41 12.70 5.27
CA ILE A 79 -15.84 13.50 6.43
C ILE A 79 -15.61 15.00 6.18
N GLU A 80 -14.43 15.39 5.70
CA GLU A 80 -14.15 16.81 5.45
C GLU A 80 -14.96 17.37 4.27
N TYR A 81 -15.28 16.53 3.27
CA TYR A 81 -16.21 16.89 2.20
C TYR A 81 -17.63 17.10 2.75
N ASP A 82 -18.12 16.20 3.60
CA ASP A 82 -19.46 16.32 4.21
C ASP A 82 -19.56 17.55 5.12
N ASN A 83 -18.48 17.89 5.84
CA ASN A 83 -18.39 19.12 6.62
C ASN A 83 -18.48 20.37 5.72
N LEU A 84 -17.79 20.38 4.57
CA LEU A 84 -17.92 21.44 3.57
C LEU A 84 -19.34 21.53 3.02
N TYR A 85 -19.93 20.38 2.68
CA TYR A 85 -21.31 20.29 2.21
C TYR A 85 -22.28 20.87 3.24
N PHE A 86 -22.16 20.46 4.51
CA PHE A 86 -23.02 20.93 5.58
C PHE A 86 -22.92 22.46 5.76
N MET A 87 -21.69 22.98 5.75
CA MET A 87 -21.42 24.41 5.92
C MET A 87 -21.97 25.26 4.78
N VAL A 88 -21.77 24.84 3.52
CA VAL A 88 -22.10 25.65 2.33
C VAL A 88 -23.53 25.43 1.84
N VAL A 89 -24.06 24.22 2.01
CA VAL A 89 -25.36 23.81 1.45
C VAL A 89 -26.41 23.65 2.56
N ALA A 90 -26.14 22.87 3.60
CA ALA A 90 -27.17 22.42 4.53
C ALA A 90 -27.62 23.48 5.55
N LEU A 91 -26.72 24.39 5.95
CA LEU A 91 -27.04 25.43 6.94
C LEU A 91 -28.01 26.51 6.42
N ASN A 92 -28.35 26.54 5.12
CA ASN A 92 -29.26 27.51 4.48
C ASN A 92 -28.94 28.99 4.80
N SER A 93 -27.75 29.30 5.29
CA SER A 93 -27.26 30.67 5.42
C SER A 93 -26.91 31.20 4.02
N ASP A 94 -27.33 32.44 3.72
CA ASP A 94 -27.02 33.06 2.42
C ASP A 94 -25.51 33.08 2.14
N LEU A 95 -24.68 33.30 3.16
CA LEU A 95 -23.22 33.26 3.09
C LEU A 95 -22.62 32.69 4.39
N PRO A 96 -21.79 31.62 4.33
CA PRO A 96 -21.05 31.14 5.49
C PRO A 96 -19.98 32.15 5.92
N ASP A 97 -19.50 32.05 7.17
CA ASP A 97 -18.37 32.86 7.62
C ASP A 97 -17.12 32.58 6.77
N ARG A 98 -16.44 33.65 6.35
CA ARG A 98 -15.31 33.55 5.44
C ARG A 98 -14.13 32.79 6.04
N ASN A 99 -13.80 33.06 7.30
CA ASN A 99 -12.66 32.44 7.94
C ASN A 99 -12.96 30.96 8.22
N GLU A 100 -14.20 30.66 8.59
CA GLU A 100 -14.66 29.29 8.81
C GLU A 100 -14.60 28.46 7.51
N LEU A 101 -15.07 29.02 6.39
CA LEU A 101 -14.99 28.35 5.09
C LEU A 101 -13.54 28.13 4.62
N ILE A 102 -12.67 29.13 4.77
CA ILE A 102 -11.24 28.99 4.44
C ILE A 102 -10.61 27.90 5.31
N MET A 103 -10.88 27.90 6.61
CA MET A 103 -10.37 26.88 7.53
C MET A 103 -10.85 25.48 7.13
N GLN A 104 -12.13 25.34 6.76
CA GLN A 104 -12.69 24.06 6.37
C GLN A 104 -12.14 23.57 5.02
N ASN A 105 -11.93 24.47 4.05
CA ASN A 105 -11.24 24.13 2.80
C ASN A 105 -9.81 23.67 3.04
N ASN A 106 -9.07 24.30 3.95
CA ASN A 106 -7.72 23.85 4.31
C ASN A 106 -7.73 22.45 4.91
N LYS A 107 -8.71 22.09 5.76
CA LYS A 107 -8.84 20.73 6.29
C LYS A 107 -9.10 19.71 5.18
N TYR A 108 -10.01 20.02 4.27
CA TYR A 108 -10.26 19.18 3.10
C TYR A 108 -8.99 19.01 2.25
N GLN A 109 -8.26 20.09 2.00
CA GLN A 109 -6.97 20.05 1.31
C GLN A 109 -5.97 19.14 2.01
N TYR A 110 -5.78 19.28 3.32
CA TYR A 110 -4.87 18.42 4.08
C TYR A 110 -5.28 16.93 4.03
N ALA A 111 -6.59 16.64 4.07
CA ALA A 111 -7.09 15.28 3.93
C ALA A 111 -6.76 14.68 2.55
N ILE A 112 -6.91 15.49 1.49
CA ILE A 112 -6.53 15.09 0.13
C ILE A 112 -5.02 14.89 0.01
N ASP A 113 -4.20 15.83 0.49
CA ASP A 113 -2.73 15.74 0.43
C ASP A 113 -2.20 14.48 1.13
N ALA A 114 -2.78 14.14 2.28
CA ALA A 114 -2.46 12.91 3.00
C ALA A 114 -2.83 11.66 2.18
N LEU A 115 -4.01 11.65 1.56
CA LEU A 115 -4.44 10.56 0.68
C LEU A 115 -3.56 10.45 -0.58
N LEU A 116 -3.20 11.55 -1.22
CA LEU A 116 -2.30 11.59 -2.38
C LEU A 116 -0.94 10.97 -2.06
N THR A 117 -0.37 11.30 -0.89
CA THR A 117 0.90 10.75 -0.42
C THR A 117 0.84 9.22 -0.26
N GLU A 118 -0.25 8.71 0.32
CA GLU A 118 -0.42 7.26 0.49
C GLU A 118 -0.70 6.57 -0.86
N LEU A 119 -1.39 7.22 -1.80
CA LEU A 119 -1.60 6.72 -3.16
C LEU A 119 -0.29 6.64 -3.96
N ASP A 120 0.65 7.57 -3.77
CA ASP A 120 2.01 7.49 -4.32
C ASP A 120 2.76 6.26 -3.78
N PHE A 121 2.59 5.99 -2.48
CA PHE A 121 3.18 4.81 -1.86
C PHE A 121 2.53 3.52 -2.42
N TYR A 122 1.21 3.50 -2.56
CA TYR A 122 0.48 2.39 -3.17
C TYR A 122 0.95 2.11 -4.60
N GLU A 123 1.12 3.13 -5.44
CA GLU A 123 1.63 3.00 -6.80
C GLU A 123 3.02 2.33 -6.84
N LYS A 124 3.93 2.77 -5.95
CA LYS A 124 5.27 2.16 -5.82
C LYS A 124 5.20 0.69 -5.39
N ILE A 125 4.33 0.35 -4.44
CA ILE A 125 4.14 -1.03 -3.98
C ILE A 125 3.57 -1.90 -5.09
N LEU A 126 2.55 -1.42 -5.83
CA LEU A 126 1.98 -2.13 -6.96
C LEU A 126 3.05 -2.44 -8.01
N ASN A 127 3.84 -1.44 -8.41
CA ASN A 127 4.88 -1.63 -9.43
C ASN A 127 5.95 -2.64 -9.00
N LYS A 128 6.22 -2.77 -7.69
CA LYS A 128 7.28 -3.63 -7.16
C LYS A 128 6.81 -5.04 -6.79
N TYR A 129 5.59 -5.19 -6.28
CA TYR A 129 5.14 -6.42 -5.62
C TYR A 129 3.83 -6.99 -6.16
N LYS A 130 3.20 -6.36 -7.15
CA LYS A 130 1.97 -6.88 -7.75
C LYS A 130 2.20 -8.30 -8.30
N PRO A 131 1.39 -9.29 -7.87
CA PRO A 131 1.46 -10.64 -8.42
C PRO A 131 1.12 -10.67 -9.92
N GLN A 132 1.76 -11.59 -10.64
CA GLN A 132 1.43 -11.87 -12.03
C GLN A 132 -0.04 -12.34 -12.13
N ASN A 133 -0.73 -11.92 -13.19
CA ASN A 133 -2.12 -12.28 -13.50
C ASN A 133 -3.20 -11.70 -12.56
N ILE A 134 -2.92 -10.60 -11.86
CA ILE A 134 -3.97 -9.81 -11.20
C ILE A 134 -4.32 -8.60 -12.04
N THR A 135 -5.60 -8.47 -12.38
CA THR A 135 -6.16 -7.24 -12.92
C THR A 135 -6.38 -6.26 -11.78
N VAL A 136 -5.80 -5.07 -11.90
CA VAL A 136 -6.06 -3.94 -11.01
C VAL A 136 -6.96 -3.02 -11.81
N HIS A 137 -8.15 -2.73 -11.27
CA HIS A 137 -9.18 -1.98 -11.97
C HIS A 137 -8.95 -0.47 -11.87
N THR A 138 -8.38 -0.02 -10.75
CA THR A 138 -8.08 1.40 -10.53
C THR A 138 -6.59 1.67 -10.65
N ASN A 139 -6.24 2.62 -11.51
CA ASN A 139 -4.90 3.19 -11.54
C ASN A 139 -4.77 4.26 -10.45
N PRO A 140 -3.85 4.14 -9.47
CA PRO A 140 -3.65 5.17 -8.44
C PRO A 140 -3.43 6.56 -9.04
N ARG A 141 -2.76 6.63 -10.20
CA ARG A 141 -2.51 7.89 -10.91
C ARG A 141 -3.80 8.60 -11.32
N SER A 142 -4.77 7.89 -11.91
CA SER A 142 -6.05 8.51 -12.27
C SER A 142 -6.83 8.97 -11.05
N THR A 143 -6.74 8.26 -9.93
CA THR A 143 -7.35 8.68 -8.67
C THR A 143 -6.69 9.98 -8.16
N LYS A 144 -5.35 10.07 -8.19
CA LYS A 144 -4.63 11.29 -7.81
C LYS A 144 -5.00 12.49 -8.68
N ASP A 145 -5.03 12.30 -9.99
CA ASP A 145 -5.37 13.36 -10.95
C ASP A 145 -6.79 13.89 -10.66
N PHE A 146 -7.73 12.98 -10.40
CA PHE A 146 -9.09 13.34 -10.02
C PHE A 146 -9.17 14.09 -8.67
N LEU A 147 -8.47 13.61 -7.63
CA LEU A 147 -8.46 14.25 -6.31
C LEU A 147 -7.81 15.65 -6.37
N THR A 148 -6.79 15.81 -7.20
CA THR A 148 -6.16 17.11 -7.46
C THR A 148 -7.14 18.05 -8.16
N GLN A 149 -7.91 17.53 -9.13
CA GLN A 149 -8.95 18.30 -9.79
C GLN A 149 -10.06 18.70 -8.81
N SER A 150 -10.50 17.82 -7.91
CA SER A 150 -11.53 18.16 -6.93
C SER A 150 -11.09 19.26 -5.96
N LEU A 151 -9.80 19.39 -5.67
CA LEU A 151 -9.27 20.53 -4.93
C LEU A 151 -9.44 21.84 -5.70
N TYR A 152 -9.13 21.86 -7.00
CA TYR A 152 -9.33 23.05 -7.82
C TYR A 152 -10.81 23.43 -7.94
N ASP A 153 -11.68 22.43 -8.08
CA ASP A 153 -13.13 22.62 -8.21
C ASP A 153 -13.73 23.19 -6.91
N LEU A 154 -13.26 22.74 -5.74
CA LEU A 154 -13.74 23.18 -4.41
C LEU A 154 -12.94 24.34 -3.79
N SER A 155 -11.81 24.73 -4.39
CA SER A 155 -11.01 25.89 -4.01
C SER A 155 -10.70 26.78 -5.22
N PRO A 156 -11.72 27.34 -5.89
CA PRO A 156 -11.51 28.22 -7.03
C PRO A 156 -10.73 29.48 -6.61
N LYS A 157 -10.00 30.09 -7.55
CA LYS A 157 -9.21 31.30 -7.26
C LYS A 157 -10.11 32.39 -6.71
N TYR A 158 -9.74 32.92 -5.54
CA TYR A 158 -10.46 33.99 -4.88
C TYR A 158 -10.16 35.34 -5.56
N GLU A 159 -11.17 35.96 -6.16
CA GLU A 159 -11.10 37.35 -6.63
C GLU A 159 -11.58 38.30 -5.53
N ILE A 160 -10.85 39.40 -5.32
CA ILE A 160 -11.15 40.40 -4.28
C ILE A 160 -12.53 41.02 -4.57
N GLY A 161 -13.48 40.87 -3.65
CA GLY A 161 -14.87 41.35 -3.78
C GLY A 161 -15.88 40.30 -4.26
N GLY A 162 -15.42 39.10 -4.63
CA GLY A 162 -16.26 38.04 -5.20
C GLY A 162 -16.68 36.92 -4.24
N TYR A 163 -16.74 37.15 -2.92
CA TYR A 163 -16.97 36.07 -1.94
C TYR A 163 -18.28 35.30 -2.19
N ALA A 164 -19.36 35.99 -2.53
CA ALA A 164 -20.63 35.31 -2.86
C ALA A 164 -20.53 34.46 -4.13
N MET A 165 -19.78 34.91 -5.15
CA MET A 165 -19.54 34.14 -6.36
C MET A 165 -18.69 32.90 -6.06
N TYR A 166 -17.65 33.06 -5.23
CA TYR A 166 -16.81 31.96 -4.74
C TYR A 166 -17.64 30.89 -4.01
N VAL A 167 -18.46 31.30 -3.04
CA VAL A 167 -19.35 30.39 -2.29
C VAL A 167 -20.33 29.70 -3.24
N ASN A 168 -20.92 30.44 -4.18
CA ASN A 168 -21.87 29.86 -5.14
C ASN A 168 -21.20 28.82 -6.06
N SER A 169 -19.96 29.07 -6.53
CA SER A 169 -19.21 28.09 -7.33
C SER A 169 -18.99 26.79 -6.57
N ILE A 170 -18.54 26.87 -5.32
CA ILE A 170 -18.35 25.69 -4.45
C ILE A 170 -19.69 24.99 -4.23
N LYS A 171 -20.77 25.75 -3.96
CA LYS A 171 -22.12 25.22 -3.74
C LYS A 171 -22.61 24.41 -4.93
N GLN A 172 -22.41 24.87 -6.16
CA GLN A 172 -22.80 24.13 -7.36
C GLN A 172 -22.05 22.80 -7.50
N GLU A 173 -20.72 22.80 -7.26
CA GLU A 173 -19.94 21.57 -7.30
C GLU A 173 -20.37 20.57 -6.22
N LEU A 174 -20.64 21.05 -5.01
CA LEU A 174 -21.14 20.23 -3.89
C LEU A 174 -22.52 19.62 -4.22
N LEU A 175 -23.45 20.41 -4.76
CA LEU A 175 -24.79 19.94 -5.14
C LEU A 175 -24.78 18.88 -6.25
N SER A 176 -23.76 18.90 -7.12
CA SER A 176 -23.63 17.89 -8.19
C SER A 176 -23.41 16.47 -7.66
N ASN A 177 -22.91 16.32 -6.42
CA ASN A 177 -22.44 15.06 -5.83
C ASN A 177 -21.41 14.28 -6.70
N ARG A 178 -20.89 14.88 -7.77
CA ARG A 178 -19.95 14.22 -8.69
C ARG A 178 -18.68 13.80 -7.95
N ILE A 179 -18.17 14.71 -7.12
CA ILE A 179 -16.91 14.52 -6.39
C ILE A 179 -17.05 13.36 -5.41
N ILE A 180 -18.06 13.39 -4.52
CA ILE A 180 -18.24 12.37 -3.48
C ILE A 180 -18.56 10.99 -4.04
N ASN A 181 -19.37 10.92 -5.10
CA ASN A 181 -19.67 9.66 -5.78
C ASN A 181 -18.41 9.04 -6.38
N LYS A 182 -17.56 9.87 -7.00
CA LYS A 182 -16.30 9.40 -7.57
C LYS A 182 -15.31 8.98 -6.49
N ILE A 183 -15.14 9.74 -5.41
CA ILE A 183 -14.32 9.35 -4.24
C ILE A 183 -14.78 7.99 -3.69
N THR A 184 -16.08 7.81 -3.53
CA THR A 184 -16.68 6.56 -3.03
C THR A 184 -16.42 5.39 -3.99
N GLY A 185 -16.57 5.60 -5.29
CA GLY A 185 -16.25 4.60 -6.32
C GLY A 185 -14.78 4.19 -6.30
N GLU A 186 -13.86 5.16 -6.28
CA GLU A 186 -12.41 4.91 -6.21
C GLU A 186 -12.03 4.15 -4.92
N LYS A 187 -12.61 4.54 -3.77
CA LYS A 187 -12.42 3.84 -2.50
C LYS A 187 -12.80 2.36 -2.60
N ILE A 188 -13.97 2.04 -3.17
CA ILE A 188 -14.44 0.66 -3.31
C ILE A 188 -13.51 -0.14 -4.23
N LEU A 189 -13.16 0.44 -5.39
CA LEU A 189 -12.31 -0.23 -6.38
C LEU A 189 -10.90 -0.51 -5.82
N ILE A 190 -10.26 0.48 -5.21
CA ILE A 190 -8.92 0.31 -4.60
C ILE A 190 -8.96 -0.73 -3.49
N ASN A 191 -9.97 -0.69 -2.62
CA ASN A 191 -10.10 -1.68 -1.56
C ASN A 191 -10.26 -3.11 -2.12
N ASN A 192 -11.07 -3.28 -3.17
CA ASN A 192 -11.24 -4.56 -3.83
C ASN A 192 -9.94 -5.05 -4.50
N ASP A 193 -9.23 -4.15 -5.19
CA ASP A 193 -7.95 -4.47 -5.82
C ASP A 193 -6.90 -4.92 -4.79
N ILE A 194 -6.75 -4.19 -3.69
CA ILE A 194 -5.82 -4.55 -2.60
C ILE A 194 -6.22 -5.88 -1.97
N GLN A 195 -7.52 -6.10 -1.70
CA GLN A 195 -8.00 -7.35 -1.14
C GLN A 195 -7.70 -8.54 -2.06
N ASN A 196 -7.90 -8.38 -3.37
CA ASN A 196 -7.57 -9.42 -4.36
C ASN A 196 -6.07 -9.71 -4.39
N ILE A 197 -5.23 -8.68 -4.28
CA ILE A 197 -3.77 -8.84 -4.18
C ILE A 197 -3.39 -9.62 -2.93
N ILE A 198 -3.92 -9.25 -1.77
CA ILE A 198 -3.69 -9.94 -0.49
C ILE A 198 -4.08 -11.42 -0.59
N LEU A 199 -5.28 -11.71 -1.09
CA LEU A 199 -5.77 -13.09 -1.26
C LEU A 199 -4.86 -13.91 -2.17
N LYS A 200 -4.34 -13.31 -3.25
CA LYS A 200 -3.42 -14.00 -4.15
C LYS A 200 -2.05 -14.23 -3.51
N LEU A 201 -1.52 -13.26 -2.76
CA LEU A 201 -0.28 -13.41 -2.01
C LEU A 201 -0.37 -14.52 -0.96
N ILE A 202 -1.53 -14.65 -0.29
CA ILE A 202 -1.79 -15.74 0.65
C ILE A 202 -1.91 -17.08 -0.08
N ASN A 203 -2.67 -17.14 -1.18
CA ASN A 203 -2.94 -18.39 -1.92
C ASN A 203 -1.73 -18.91 -2.71
N ASN A 204 -0.81 -18.02 -3.12
CA ASN A 204 0.43 -18.41 -3.78
C ASN A 204 1.48 -18.96 -2.80
N LYS A 205 1.24 -18.94 -1.48
CA LYS A 205 2.10 -19.68 -0.55
C LYS A 205 1.97 -21.17 -0.85
N PRO A 206 3.08 -21.89 -1.11
CA PRO A 206 3.02 -23.33 -1.25
C PRO A 206 2.42 -23.91 0.03
N LYS A 207 1.22 -24.50 -0.07
CA LYS A 207 0.63 -25.29 1.00
C LYS A 207 1.57 -26.46 1.25
N GLY A 208 2.37 -26.36 2.32
CA GLY A 208 3.30 -27.37 2.82
C GLY A 208 3.65 -28.49 1.85
N GLN A 209 4.72 -28.31 1.07
CA GLN A 209 5.53 -29.42 0.57
C GLN A 209 6.67 -29.71 1.54
#